data_AF-A0A2S2R2W7-F1
#
_entry.id   AF-A0A2S2R2W7-F1
#
_cell.length_a   1.000
_cell.length_b   1.000
_cell.length_c   1.000
_cell.angle_alpha   90.00
_cell.angle_beta   90.00
_cell.angle_gamma   90.00
#
_symmetry.space_group_name_H-M   'P 1'
#
loop_
_entity.id
_entity.type
_entity.pdbx_description
1 polymer ?
#
loop_
_entity_poly.entity_id
_entity_poly.type
_entity_poly.pdbx_seq_one_letter_code
_entity_poly.pdbx_strand_id
1 'polypeptide(L)'
;MEKLACLHNKNASSNCTRFQNIVSKISPVLIFIEILFWKGENVEPSNDAGYTLDSKLCDNPKGISLIEKSYELRGVTHFHRGNNNLRNSVGHCTTYVKRCNEHWELFDDLKKNQY
;
A
#
# COMPACT_ATOMS: atom_id res chain seq x y z
N MET A 1 -0.49 -22.00 2.90
CA MET A 1 0.54 -22.06 3.95
C MET A 1 1.87 -21.83 3.25
N GLU A 2 2.37 -20.60 3.26
CA GLU A 2 3.65 -20.26 2.64
C GLU A 2 4.80 -20.59 3.59
N LYS A 3 5.85 -21.22 3.07
CA LYS A 3 7.08 -21.54 3.80
C LYS A 3 8.20 -20.68 3.23
N LEU A 4 8.70 -19.73 4.01
CA LEU A 4 9.91 -18.98 3.68
C LEU A 4 11.11 -19.60 4.39
N ALA A 5 12.20 -19.78 3.63
CA ALA A 5 13.47 -20.23 4.17
C ALA A 5 14.11 -19.13 5.01
N CYS A 6 14.63 -19.48 6.19
CA CYS A 6 15.42 -18.58 7.01
C CYS A 6 16.69 -18.17 6.26
N LEU A 7 16.80 -16.92 5.82
CA LEU A 7 18.05 -16.33 5.35
C LEU A 7 18.92 -16.00 6.57
N HIS A 8 19.71 -16.97 7.04
CA HIS A 8 20.67 -16.71 8.12
C HIS A 8 21.96 -16.10 7.59
N ASN A 9 22.37 -15.02 8.26
CA ASN A 9 23.50 -14.16 7.95
C ASN A 9 24.85 -14.86 8.23
N LYS A 10 25.88 -14.53 7.45
CA LYS A 10 27.24 -15.09 7.55
C LYS A 10 27.87 -14.65 8.88
N ASN A 11 27.80 -15.46 9.94
CA ASN A 11 28.81 -15.51 11.04
C ASN A 11 28.48 -16.41 12.25
N ALA A 12 27.42 -17.22 12.24
CA ALA A 12 27.21 -18.21 13.30
C ALA A 12 27.21 -19.64 12.75
N SER A 13 28.04 -20.47 13.36
CA SER A 13 28.29 -21.90 13.08
C SER A 13 27.11 -22.81 13.46
N SER A 14 25.89 -22.47 13.08
CA SER A 14 24.74 -23.38 13.21
C SER A 14 23.84 -23.30 11.99
N ASN A 15 23.76 -24.42 11.26
CA ASN A 15 22.86 -24.60 10.13
C ASN A 15 21.41 -24.48 10.62
N CYS A 16 20.77 -23.35 10.34
CA CYS A 16 19.36 -23.15 10.65
C CYS A 16 18.50 -23.92 9.63
N THR A 17 17.98 -25.09 10.02
CA THR A 17 17.05 -25.91 9.21
C THR A 17 15.57 -25.64 9.54
N ARG A 18 15.28 -24.60 10.33
CA ARG A 18 13.91 -24.34 10.81
C ARG A 18 13.13 -23.50 9.81
N PHE A 19 12.16 -24.13 9.15
CA PHE A 19 11.07 -23.42 8.48
C PHE A 19 10.30 -22.59 9.51
N GLN A 20 10.15 -21.29 9.27
CA GLN A 20 9.30 -20.45 10.09
C GLN A 20 7.88 -20.51 9.52
N ASN A 21 6.94 -21.02 10.30
CA ASN A 21 5.52 -20.94 9.94
C ASN A 21 5.07 -19.51 10.18
N ILE A 22 4.87 -18.75 9.09
CA ILE A 22 4.27 -17.42 9.16
C ILE A 22 2.76 -17.59 9.27
N VAL A 23 2.21 -17.24 10.42
CA VAL A 23 0.77 -17.15 10.63
C VAL A 23 0.39 -15.68 10.49
N SER A 24 -0.06 -15.30 9.30
CA SER A 24 -0.60 -13.96 9.06
C SER A 24 -2.02 -13.87 9.61
N LYS A 25 -2.22 -12.97 10.58
CA LYS A 25 -3.57 -12.63 11.07
C LYS A 25 -4.06 -11.40 10.32
N ILE A 26 -5.21 -11.52 9.68
CA ILE A 26 -5.84 -10.40 8.98
C ILE A 26 -6.81 -9.72 9.94
N SER A 27 -6.78 -8.38 9.96
CA SER A 27 -7.71 -7.58 10.74
C SER A 27 -9.15 -7.87 10.33
N PRO A 28 -10.06 -8.14 11.30
CA PRO A 28 -11.45 -8.42 11.00
C PRO A 28 -12.26 -7.19 10.57
N VAL A 29 -11.69 -5.98 10.70
CA VAL A 29 -12.42 -4.70 10.56
C VAL A 29 -11.91 -3.88 9.37
N LEU A 30 -10.60 -3.75 9.22
CA LEU A 30 -9.99 -2.83 8.25
C LEU A 30 -8.66 -3.37 7.75
N ILE A 31 -8.44 -3.25 6.44
CA ILE A 31 -7.15 -3.54 5.80
C ILE A 31 -6.65 -2.25 5.16
N PHE A 32 -5.37 -1.97 5.35
CA PHE A 32 -4.64 -0.96 4.57
C PHE A 32 -3.77 -1.69 3.55
N ILE A 33 -3.87 -1.27 2.29
CA ILE A 33 -3.08 -1.81 1.19
C ILE A 33 -2.26 -0.66 0.63
N GLU A 34 -0.95 -0.78 0.71
CA GLU A 34 -0.02 0.15 0.10
C GLU A 34 0.57 -0.51 -1.15
N ILE A 35 0.53 0.20 -2.27
CA ILE A 35 1.11 -0.26 -3.53
C ILE A 35 2.51 0.33 -3.63
N LEU A 36 3.52 -0.53 -3.54
CA LEU A 36 4.93 -0.12 -3.58
C LEU A 36 5.56 -0.60 -4.88
N PHE A 37 6.11 0.34 -5.66
CA PHE A 37 6.85 0.02 -6.88
C PHE A 37 8.36 -0.06 -6.58
N TRP A 38 8.88 -1.28 -6.51
CA TRP A 38 10.30 -1.54 -6.27
C TRP A 38 11.02 -1.85 -7.59
N LYS A 39 12.20 -1.27 -7.81
CA LYS A 39 13.07 -1.57 -8.95
C LYS A 39 14.41 -2.11 -8.45
N GLY A 40 14.73 -3.36 -8.77
CA GLY A 40 15.98 -4.03 -8.38
C GLY A 40 15.82 -5.00 -7.19
N GLU A 41 16.90 -5.69 -6.84
CA GLU A 41 16.93 -6.75 -5.80
C GLU A 41 17.30 -6.23 -4.40
N ASN A 42 17.92 -5.05 -4.30
CA ASN A 42 18.29 -4.44 -3.02
C ASN A 42 17.27 -3.39 -2.59
N VAL A 43 16.45 -3.75 -1.59
CA VAL A 43 15.48 -2.86 -0.96
C VAL A 43 16.21 -2.00 0.08
N GLU A 44 17.04 -1.07 -0.39
CA GLU A 44 17.59 -0.03 0.49
C GLU A 44 16.50 0.99 0.80
N PRO A 45 16.37 1.45 2.06
CA PRO A 45 15.42 2.49 2.43
C PRO A 45 15.72 3.76 1.61
N SER A 46 14.75 4.16 0.79
CA SER A 46 14.84 5.38 -0.02
C SER A 46 13.98 6.47 0.60
N ASN A 47 14.51 7.70 0.64
CA ASN A 47 13.73 8.90 0.98
C ASN A 47 12.95 9.45 -0.21
N ASP A 48 12.84 8.66 -1.29
CA ASP A 48 12.15 9.04 -2.52
C ASP A 48 10.72 8.52 -2.45
N ALA A 49 9.72 9.37 -2.75
CA ALA A 49 8.39 8.82 -3.02
C ALA A 49 8.53 8.00 -4.31
N GLY A 50 8.19 6.72 -4.23
CA GLY A 50 8.23 5.82 -5.37
C GLY A 50 7.41 6.35 -6.55
N TYR A 51 7.54 5.70 -7.70
CA TYR A 51 6.74 6.04 -8.88
C TYR A 51 5.25 6.01 -8.54
N THR A 52 4.56 7.11 -8.84
CA THR A 52 3.11 7.20 -8.71
C THR A 52 2.46 6.54 -9.92
N LEU A 53 1.51 5.65 -9.67
CA LEU A 53 0.69 5.07 -10.72
C LEU A 53 -0.61 5.87 -10.80
N ASP A 54 -0.74 6.66 -11.86
CA ASP A 54 -2.02 7.32 -12.17
C ASP A 54 -3.03 6.25 -12.58
N SER A 55 -4.00 5.99 -11.72
CA SER A 55 -5.12 5.08 -11.98
C SER A 55 -6.44 5.81 -11.77
N LYS A 56 -7.45 5.48 -12.57
CA LYS A 56 -8.79 6.01 -12.31
C LYS A 56 -9.38 5.27 -11.13
N LEU A 57 -10.18 5.96 -10.32
CA LEU A 57 -10.88 5.34 -9.19
C LEU A 57 -11.72 4.13 -9.61
N CYS A 58 -12.32 4.15 -10.81
CA CYS A 58 -13.09 3.05 -11.36
C CYS A 58 -12.27 1.80 -11.72
N ASP A 59 -10.96 1.95 -11.88
CA ASP A 59 -10.07 0.84 -12.24
C ASP A 59 -9.63 0.05 -10.99
N ASN A 60 -9.91 0.58 -9.80
CA ASN A 60 -9.61 -0.08 -8.53
C ASN A 60 -10.68 -1.15 -8.22
N PRO A 61 -10.28 -2.30 -7.64
CA PRO A 61 -11.23 -3.34 -7.26
C PRO A 61 -12.21 -2.80 -6.21
N LYS A 62 -13.52 -2.92 -6.47
CA LYS A 62 -14.58 -2.48 -5.54
C LYS A 62 -14.56 -3.24 -4.21
N GLY A 63 -13.95 -4.41 -4.20
CA GLY A 63 -13.70 -5.20 -3.01
C GLY A 63 -12.68 -6.29 -3.30
N ILE A 64 -12.12 -6.84 -2.23
CA ILE A 64 -11.19 -7.95 -2.30
C ILE A 64 -11.66 -9.05 -1.34
N SER A 65 -11.37 -10.29 -1.71
CA SER A 65 -11.56 -11.44 -0.83
C SER A 65 -10.20 -11.95 -0.39
N LEU A 66 -9.96 -11.97 0.91
CA LEU A 66 -8.71 -12.45 1.49
C LEU A 66 -9.03 -13.57 2.48
N ILE A 67 -8.60 -14.78 2.14
CA ILE A 67 -8.95 -16.01 2.84
C ILE A 67 -10.48 -16.20 2.85
N GLU A 68 -11.12 -16.07 4.01
CA GLU A 68 -12.56 -16.30 4.24
C GLU A 68 -13.33 -14.99 4.51
N LYS A 69 -12.73 -13.84 4.21
CA LYS A 69 -13.33 -12.53 4.45
C LYS A 69 -13.33 -11.68 3.20
N SER A 70 -14.44 -10.97 3.00
CA SER A 70 -14.59 -9.99 1.94
C SER A 70 -14.55 -8.58 2.51
N TYR A 71 -13.81 -7.71 1.84
CA TYR A 71 -13.64 -6.31 2.21
C TYR A 71 -14.09 -5.44 1.05
N GLU A 72 -14.82 -4.38 1.37
CA GLU A 72 -15.22 -3.34 0.41
C GLU A 72 -14.14 -2.25 0.35
N LEU A 73 -13.89 -1.72 -0.84
CA LEU A 73 -13.06 -0.53 -1.00
C LEU A 73 -13.79 0.70 -0.45
N ARG A 74 -13.24 1.28 0.63
CA ARG A 74 -13.82 2.44 1.31
C ARG A 74 -13.07 3.75 1.05
N GLY A 75 -11.82 3.68 0.63
CA GLY A 75 -11.01 4.86 0.36
C GLY A 75 -9.78 4.54 -0.49
N VAL A 76 -9.33 5.54 -1.23
CA VAL A 76 -8.10 5.50 -2.03
C VAL A 76 -7.34 6.80 -1.77
N THR A 77 -6.11 6.70 -1.29
CA THR A 77 -5.21 7.84 -1.12
C THR A 77 -4.22 7.87 -2.27
N HIS A 78 -4.03 9.06 -2.84
CA HIS A 78 -3.12 9.31 -3.95
C HIS A 78 -2.13 10.40 -3.58
N PHE A 79 -0.85 10.14 -3.85
CA PHE A 79 0.22 11.12 -3.75
C PHE A 79 0.48 11.71 -5.14
N HIS A 80 0.36 13.02 -5.24
CA HIS A 80 0.72 13.80 -6.42
C HIS A 80 2.11 14.38 -6.20
N ARG A 81 3.08 13.92 -6.98
CA ARG A 81 4.43 14.46 -6.91
C ARG A 81 4.44 15.95 -7.29
N GLY A 82 5.15 16.78 -6.52
CA GLY A 82 5.33 18.18 -6.85
C GLY A 82 6.18 18.38 -8.10
N ASN A 83 5.96 19.49 -8.83
CA ASN A 83 6.67 19.83 -10.08
C ASN A 83 8.18 20.13 -9.92
N ASN A 84 8.76 19.90 -8.74
CA ASN A 84 10.17 20.12 -8.52
C ASN A 84 10.93 18.82 -8.83
N ASN A 85 11.62 18.79 -9.97
CA ASN A 85 12.48 17.69 -10.42
C ASN A 85 13.64 17.33 -9.46
N LEU A 86 13.72 17.99 -8.29
CA LEU A 86 14.81 17.88 -7.32
C LEU A 86 14.49 16.97 -6.13
N ARG A 87 13.21 16.76 -5.77
CA ARG A 87 12.81 15.92 -4.62
C ARG A 87 11.48 15.22 -4.91
N ASN A 88 11.50 13.90 -5.08
CA ASN A 88 10.28 13.17 -5.44
C ASN A 88 9.40 12.92 -4.20
N SER A 89 9.97 13.02 -3.00
CA SER A 89 9.26 12.92 -1.71
C SER A 89 8.47 14.16 -1.29
N VAL A 90 8.49 15.24 -2.08
CA VAL A 90 7.66 16.42 -1.81
C VAL A 90 6.51 16.45 -2.81
N GLY A 91 5.30 16.55 -2.31
CA GLY A 91 4.10 16.54 -3.12
C GLY A 91 2.85 16.78 -2.29
N HIS A 92 1.72 16.41 -2.87
CA HIS A 92 0.39 16.69 -2.35
C HIS A 92 -0.41 15.40 -2.23
N CYS A 93 -1.08 15.16 -1.10
CA CYS A 93 -1.92 13.98 -0.91
C CYS A 93 -3.38 14.35 -1.06
N THR A 94 -4.11 13.56 -1.84
CA THR A 94 -5.57 13.64 -1.91
C THR A 94 -6.18 12.27 -1.64
N THR A 95 -7.36 12.24 -1.04
CA THR A 95 -8.04 10.97 -0.73
C THR A 95 -9.46 10.97 -1.24
N TYR A 96 -9.83 9.94 -1.98
CA TYR A 96 -11.22 9.64 -2.29
C TYR A 96 -11.80 8.72 -1.21
N VAL A 97 -13.00 9.01 -0.72
CA VAL A 97 -13.69 8.19 0.28
C VAL A 97 -15.10 7.86 -0.18
N LYS A 98 -15.51 6.58 -0.05
CA LYS A 98 -16.87 6.12 -0.33
C LYS A 98 -17.78 6.41 0.87
N ARG A 99 -18.82 7.22 0.66
CA ARG A 99 -19.86 7.51 1.67
C ARG A 99 -21.00 6.49 1.62
N CYS A 100 -21.90 6.56 2.60
CA CYS A 100 -22.98 5.58 2.81
C CYS A 100 -23.91 5.34 1.61
N ASN A 101 -23.93 6.24 0.62
CA ASN A 101 -24.80 6.14 -0.56
C ASN A 101 -24.03 5.71 -1.83
N GLU A 102 -22.90 5.04 -1.69
CA GLU A 102 -22.00 4.69 -2.80
C GLU A 102 -21.38 5.85 -3.57
N HIS A 103 -21.54 7.07 -3.06
CA HIS A 103 -20.94 8.27 -3.63
C HIS A 103 -19.49 8.40 -3.16
N TRP A 104 -18.62 8.75 -4.08
CA TRP A 104 -17.22 9.05 -3.81
C TRP A 104 -17.04 10.55 -3.63
N GLU A 105 -16.34 10.94 -2.57
CA GLU A 105 -16.00 12.33 -2.26
C GLU A 105 -14.48 12.48 -2.23
N LEU A 106 -13.97 13.53 -2.87
CA LEU A 106 -12.56 13.89 -2.86
C LEU A 106 -12.28 14.82 -1.68
N PHE A 107 -11.30 14.44 -0.86
CA PHE A 107 -10.73 15.28 0.18
C PHE A 107 -9.36 15.78 -0.28
N ASP A 108 -9.24 17.10 -0.41
CA ASP A 108 -8.05 17.84 -0.83
C ASP A 108 -7.83 18.99 0.17
N ASP A 109 -7.11 18.70 1.27
CA ASP A 109 -6.90 19.58 2.42
C ASP A 109 -8.20 20.24 2.92
N LEU A 110 -8.22 21.58 2.95
CA LEU A 110 -9.34 22.41 3.36
C LEU A 110 -10.19 22.89 2.16
N LYS A 111 -9.92 22.41 0.94
CA LYS A 111 -10.78 22.77 -0.20
C LYS A 111 -12.15 22.15 0.03
N LYS A 112 -13.12 22.99 0.37
CA LYS A 112 -14.53 22.62 0.33
C LYS A 112 -14.93 22.43 -1.13
N ASN A 113 -15.50 21.27 -1.42
CA ASN A 113 -16.16 20.86 -2.66
C ASN A 113 -16.59 22.05 -3.54
N GLN A 114 -15.91 22.25 -4.67
CA GLN A 114 -16.52 22.95 -5.80
C GLN A 114 -17.31 21.88 -6.55
N TYR A 115 -18.62 21.88 -6.32
CA TYR A 115 -19.59 21.11 -7.11
C TYR A 115 -19.63 21.61 -8.56
#